data_AF-A0A9X2NAN0-F1
#
_entry.id   AF-A0A9X2NAN0-F1
#
_cell.length_a   1.000
_cell.length_b   1.000
_cell.length_c   1.000
_cell.angle_alpha   90.00
_cell.angle_beta   90.00
_cell.angle_gamma   90.00
#
_symmetry.space_group_name_H-M   'P 1'
#
loop_
_entity.id
_entity.type
_entity.pdbx_description
1 polymer ?
#
loop_
_entity_poly.entity_id
_entity_poly.type
_entity_poly.pdbx_seq_one_letter_code
_entity_poly.pdbx_strand_id
1 'polypeptide(L)'
;MEHEHPAPTGSSTVDVLALVLRLALLLSTAFLAGGGLLRPPGDRPRRTLFALGGVSALLAVVSAFAVDVNVVALAIHVVLAVAVPVFPRATRWTSAALLVLVVLETSLGGSGVEFALDSVFVAGAAVWFGFALHGPVPAAAIRPGPLALTLGGLLVLAGAVRFELSGLGFDRRLYTTLFGLAVVAVVLLPVVVSGLAAVLRERAYRFGAAGVALGFLAWSALGAIPAPPPLPVPGVPLLADDAGFPVLVSPQRPGRNVVHFPASAGGELSVGAGGLVTKAVARPGAEGTWADVDLPPGRSDLEIRRGDTTTVVEVDAGERPGPSITEADAPECASAALGGLVAGRADVLTACPADVLTPEDSGALVKLVGFLAGRKPSALTLAEDDSPRGVAAAKLVRETAARTGLAVRPDAGPDTALLVVSGWAGGYTALTRAAELQRLEPTHQYGLYLAPWLLNGPIVNAVASASLPLRFDPRDATAVGYAVAVGNRFGGESPALGGFRTWLGADHSAGDVQIFAAAQVNAMPMYPTEPHATGMVMDRDYAGQWVPDGTIVPITSVLR
;
A
#
# COMPACT_ATOMS: atom_id res chain seq x y z
N MET A 1 -7.70 -4.68 -28.35
CA MET A 1 -6.52 -3.80 -28.26
C MET A 1 -6.45 -3.33 -26.83
N GLU A 2 -5.91 -4.20 -25.98
CA GLU A 2 -5.60 -3.89 -24.59
C GLU A 2 -4.37 -2.98 -24.58
N HIS A 3 -4.49 -1.84 -23.90
CA HIS A 3 -3.34 -1.05 -23.52
C HIS A 3 -2.80 -1.69 -22.24
N GLU A 4 -1.86 -2.63 -22.41
CA GLU A 4 -0.99 -3.06 -21.31
C GLU A 4 -0.18 -1.83 -20.88
N HIS A 5 -0.53 -1.27 -19.72
CA HIS A 5 0.40 -0.46 -18.97
C HIS A 5 1.28 -1.45 -18.19
N PRO A 6 2.56 -1.62 -18.53
CA PRO A 6 3.45 -2.38 -17.67
C PRO A 6 3.44 -1.71 -16.29
N ALA A 7 3.02 -2.46 -15.27
CA ALA A 7 3.24 -2.06 -13.89
C ALA A 7 4.75 -1.81 -13.72
N PRO A 8 5.18 -0.64 -13.21
CA PRO A 8 6.59 -0.35 -13.04
C PRO A 8 7.17 -1.38 -12.08
N THR A 9 8.00 -2.27 -12.63
CA THR A 9 8.79 -3.22 -11.87
C THR A 9 9.70 -2.43 -10.94
N GLY A 10 9.56 -2.68 -9.64
CA GLY A 10 10.20 -1.95 -8.56
C GLY A 10 11.71 -2.12 -8.50
N SER A 11 12.44 -1.46 -9.40
CA SER A 11 13.77 -0.93 -9.10
C SER A 11 13.64 0.58 -8.89
N SER A 12 13.79 1.03 -7.65
CA SER A 12 13.62 2.40 -7.16
C SER A 12 14.62 3.44 -7.71
N THR A 13 15.34 3.13 -8.79
CA THR A 13 16.27 4.05 -9.41
C THR A 13 15.54 4.88 -10.45
N VAL A 14 15.23 6.13 -10.10
CA VAL A 14 14.83 7.15 -11.07
C VAL A 14 15.82 7.12 -12.23
N ASP A 15 15.33 6.94 -13.46
CA ASP A 15 16.18 7.10 -14.65
C ASP A 15 16.63 8.57 -14.71
N VAL A 16 17.85 8.81 -14.25
CA VAL A 16 18.43 10.14 -14.13
C VAL A 16 18.50 10.82 -15.50
N LEU A 17 18.74 10.06 -16.58
CA LEU A 17 18.81 10.60 -17.92
C LEU A 17 17.41 11.07 -18.38
N ALA A 18 16.39 10.22 -18.21
CA ALA A 18 15.01 10.58 -18.54
C ALA A 18 14.52 11.78 -17.71
N LEU A 19 14.86 11.82 -16.42
CA LEU A 19 14.54 12.95 -15.55
C LEU A 19 15.20 14.25 -16.03
N VAL A 20 16.51 14.24 -16.27
CA VAL A 20 17.26 15.43 -16.73
C VAL A 20 16.72 15.93 -18.07
N LEU A 21 16.41 15.03 -18.99
CA LEU A 21 15.86 15.36 -20.30
C LEU A 21 14.48 16.00 -20.19
N ARG A 22 13.58 15.43 -19.36
CA ARG A 22 12.25 16.00 -19.05
C ARG A 22 12.37 17.39 -18.45
N LEU A 23 13.24 17.56 -17.46
CA LEU A 23 13.44 18.84 -16.79
C LEU A 23 14.01 19.92 -17.73
N ALA A 24 14.97 19.57 -18.58
CA ALA A 24 15.53 20.49 -19.58
C ALA A 24 14.49 20.89 -20.64
N LEU A 25 13.68 19.93 -21.10
CA LEU A 25 12.59 20.17 -22.04
C LEU A 25 11.59 21.16 -21.44
N LEU A 26 11.00 20.83 -20.28
CA LEU A 26 10.00 21.67 -19.61
C LEU A 26 10.51 23.09 -19.34
N LEU A 27 11.75 23.23 -18.85
CA LEU A 27 12.34 24.53 -18.59
C LEU A 27 12.46 25.36 -19.86
N SER A 28 13.04 24.79 -20.93
CA SER A 28 13.22 25.49 -22.21
C SER A 28 11.88 25.91 -22.83
N THR A 29 10.87 25.04 -22.72
CA THR A 29 9.51 25.29 -23.19
C THR A 29 8.81 26.38 -22.38
N ALA A 30 8.96 26.40 -21.04
CA ALA A 30 8.40 27.43 -20.18
C ALA A 30 9.02 28.82 -20.45
N PHE A 31 10.35 28.88 -20.66
CA PHE A 31 11.02 30.12 -21.07
C PHE A 31 10.52 30.62 -22.43
N LEU A 32 10.32 29.71 -23.38
CA LEU A 32 9.81 30.03 -24.72
C LEU A 32 8.37 30.55 -24.67
N ALA A 33 7.49 29.86 -23.95
CA ALA A 33 6.10 30.27 -23.75
C ALA A 33 6.01 31.63 -23.04
N GLY A 34 6.79 31.83 -21.97
CA GLY A 34 6.87 33.09 -21.25
C GLY A 34 7.34 34.27 -22.12
N GLY A 35 8.43 34.06 -22.85
CA GLY A 35 9.00 35.05 -23.76
C GLY A 35 8.04 35.43 -24.90
N GLY A 36 7.34 34.47 -25.47
CA GLY A 36 6.35 34.74 -26.51
C GLY A 36 5.08 35.41 -25.99
N LEU A 37 4.61 35.05 -24.78
CA LEU A 37 3.43 35.65 -24.16
C LEU A 37 3.62 37.15 -23.88
N LEU A 38 4.78 37.52 -23.34
CA LEU A 38 5.10 38.91 -22.97
C LEU A 38 5.80 39.72 -24.07
N ARG A 39 5.89 39.16 -25.28
CA ARG A 39 6.49 39.85 -26.42
C ARG A 39 5.71 41.14 -26.76
N PRO A 40 6.39 42.31 -26.84
CA PRO A 40 5.74 43.55 -27.25
C PRO A 40 5.24 43.48 -28.70
N PRO A 41 4.06 44.03 -29.02
CA PRO A 41 3.56 44.07 -30.39
C PRO A 41 4.48 44.92 -31.27
N GLY A 42 4.87 44.40 -32.43
CA GLY A 42 5.74 45.08 -33.40
C GLY A 42 7.24 44.88 -33.19
N ASP A 43 7.66 44.27 -32.08
CA ASP A 43 9.09 44.02 -31.81
C ASP A 43 9.60 42.80 -32.61
N ARG A 44 10.83 42.86 -33.13
CA ARG A 44 11.43 41.74 -33.89
C ARG A 44 11.78 40.59 -32.93
N PRO A 45 11.66 39.32 -33.38
CA PRO A 45 11.96 38.20 -32.50
C PRO A 45 13.45 38.22 -32.16
N ARG A 46 13.77 38.19 -30.86
CA ARG A 46 15.15 38.11 -30.40
C ARG A 46 15.75 36.76 -30.81
N ARG A 47 17.05 36.74 -31.10
CA ARG A 47 17.80 35.49 -31.39
C ARG A 47 17.62 34.43 -30.29
N THR A 48 17.42 34.87 -29.04
CA THR A 48 17.16 34.00 -27.89
C THR A 48 15.87 33.17 -28.03
N LEU A 49 14.80 33.70 -28.63
CA LEU A 49 13.55 32.94 -28.84
C LEU A 49 13.71 31.86 -29.92
N PHE A 50 14.49 32.12 -30.96
CA PHE A 50 14.83 31.09 -31.96
C PHE A 50 15.70 29.99 -31.34
N ALA A 51 16.68 30.37 -30.52
CA ALA A 51 17.51 29.40 -29.81
C ALA A 51 16.68 28.53 -28.86
N LEU A 52 15.80 29.14 -28.04
CA LEU A 52 14.90 28.40 -27.14
C LEU A 52 13.92 27.49 -27.90
N GLY A 53 13.36 27.98 -29.02
CA GLY A 53 12.50 27.18 -29.91
C GLY A 53 13.23 25.97 -30.49
N GLY A 54 14.44 26.16 -30.99
CA GLY A 54 15.27 25.08 -31.52
C GLY A 54 15.68 24.06 -30.45
N VAL A 55 16.12 24.53 -29.27
CA VAL A 55 16.47 23.65 -28.15
C VAL A 55 15.26 22.87 -27.66
N SER A 56 14.11 23.53 -27.47
CA SER A 56 12.88 22.85 -27.03
C SER A 56 12.41 21.82 -28.06
N ALA A 57 12.47 22.12 -29.35
CA ALA A 57 12.08 21.16 -30.39
C ALA A 57 13.05 19.96 -30.46
N LEU A 58 14.36 20.21 -30.35
CA LEU A 58 15.37 19.15 -30.32
C LEU A 58 15.20 18.25 -29.09
N LEU A 59 15.02 18.83 -27.90
CA LEU A 59 14.80 18.08 -26.67
C LEU A 59 13.52 17.25 -26.73
N ALA A 60 12.44 17.76 -27.33
CA ALA A 60 11.21 16.99 -27.53
C ALA A 60 11.45 15.75 -28.40
N VAL A 61 12.18 15.92 -29.52
CA VAL A 61 12.54 14.80 -30.41
C VAL A 61 13.42 13.79 -29.70
N VAL A 62 14.46 14.23 -28.99
CA VAL A 62 15.35 13.34 -28.22
C VAL A 62 14.56 12.61 -27.12
N SER A 63 13.63 13.30 -26.45
CA SER A 63 12.77 12.71 -25.41
C SER A 63 11.83 11.64 -25.94
N ALA A 64 11.35 11.78 -27.18
CA ALA A 64 10.49 10.75 -27.78
C ALA A 64 11.24 9.43 -28.01
N PHE A 65 12.52 9.48 -28.34
CA PHE A 65 13.35 8.27 -28.50
C PHE A 65 13.76 7.64 -27.17
N ALA A 66 13.72 8.38 -26.07
CA ALA A 66 14.14 7.90 -24.75
C ALA A 66 12.97 7.37 -23.89
N VAL A 67 11.74 7.85 -24.12
CA VAL A 67 10.60 7.64 -23.19
C VAL A 67 9.32 7.20 -23.91
N ASP A 68 9.40 6.65 -25.12
CA ASP A 68 8.27 6.12 -25.92
C ASP A 68 7.05 7.07 -25.97
N VAL A 69 7.31 8.34 -26.29
CA VAL A 69 6.28 9.40 -26.28
C VAL A 69 5.32 9.25 -27.47
N ASN A 70 4.05 9.58 -27.26
CA ASN A 70 3.05 9.64 -28.33
C ASN A 70 3.48 10.59 -29.47
N VAL A 71 3.53 10.07 -30.70
CA VAL A 71 3.97 10.79 -31.90
C VAL A 71 3.16 12.07 -32.17
N VAL A 72 1.87 12.08 -31.84
CA VAL A 72 1.00 13.25 -32.00
C VAL A 72 1.39 14.34 -31.00
N ALA A 73 1.63 13.99 -29.74
CA ALA A 73 2.05 14.94 -28.71
C ALA A 73 3.42 15.56 -29.07
N LEU A 74 4.37 14.74 -29.52
CA LEU A 74 5.66 15.19 -30.05
C LEU A 74 5.48 16.19 -31.20
N ALA A 75 4.66 15.85 -32.21
CA ALA A 75 4.46 16.70 -33.37
C ALA A 75 3.86 18.05 -32.98
N ILE A 76 2.87 18.06 -32.09
CA ILE A 76 2.26 19.28 -31.55
C ILE A 76 3.31 20.14 -30.84
N HIS A 77 4.14 19.53 -29.96
CA HIS A 77 5.19 20.25 -29.23
C HIS A 77 6.18 20.93 -30.18
N VAL A 78 6.72 20.17 -31.15
CA VAL A 78 7.70 20.68 -32.12
C VAL A 78 7.10 21.81 -32.96
N VAL A 79 5.87 21.65 -33.45
CA VAL A 79 5.17 22.68 -34.23
C VAL A 79 4.98 23.96 -33.41
N LEU A 80 4.50 23.84 -32.16
CA LEU A 80 4.29 25.00 -31.29
C LEU A 80 5.62 25.69 -30.95
N ALA A 81 6.66 24.94 -30.60
CA ALA A 81 7.98 25.47 -30.26
C ALA A 81 8.62 26.26 -31.42
N VAL A 82 8.45 25.79 -32.67
CA VAL A 82 8.92 26.51 -33.87
C VAL A 82 7.99 27.69 -34.21
N ALA A 83 6.68 27.56 -33.99
CA ALA A 83 5.72 28.59 -34.35
C ALA A 83 5.84 29.88 -33.52
N VAL A 84 6.22 29.78 -32.24
CA VAL A 84 6.39 30.93 -31.33
C VAL A 84 7.33 32.00 -31.92
N PRO A 85 8.59 31.69 -32.32
CA PRO A 85 9.49 32.69 -32.91
C PRO A 85 9.17 33.03 -34.38
N VAL A 86 8.59 32.12 -35.16
CA VAL A 86 8.37 32.27 -36.61
C VAL A 86 7.13 33.10 -36.96
N PHE A 87 6.02 32.99 -36.20
CA PHE A 87 4.75 33.63 -36.52
C PHE A 87 4.42 34.80 -35.58
N PRO A 88 5.00 36.01 -35.78
CA PRO A 88 4.88 37.14 -34.85
C PRO A 88 3.44 37.60 -34.59
N ARG A 89 2.53 37.40 -35.54
CA ARG A 89 1.10 37.75 -35.38
C ARG A 89 0.33 36.76 -34.51
N ALA A 90 0.78 35.51 -34.43
CA ALA A 90 0.15 34.44 -33.67
C ALA A 90 0.92 34.08 -32.39
N THR A 91 2.09 34.70 -32.14
CA THR A 91 3.00 34.34 -31.04
C THR A 91 2.30 34.21 -29.68
N ARG A 92 1.36 35.10 -29.33
CA ARG A 92 0.65 35.01 -28.04
C ARG A 92 -0.21 33.76 -27.91
N TRP A 93 -0.92 33.39 -28.97
CA TRP A 93 -1.78 32.22 -29.00
C TRP A 93 -0.97 30.93 -29.02
N THR A 94 0.11 30.89 -29.82
CA THR A 94 1.01 29.72 -29.85
C THR A 94 1.75 29.56 -28.52
N SER A 95 2.11 30.66 -27.86
CA SER A 95 2.72 30.62 -26.53
C SER A 95 1.73 30.18 -25.44
N ALA A 96 0.47 30.61 -25.53
CA ALA A 96 -0.58 30.15 -24.62
C ALA A 96 -0.84 28.65 -24.80
N ALA A 97 -0.91 28.16 -26.04
CA ALA A 97 -1.03 26.73 -26.33
C ALA A 97 0.18 25.94 -25.81
N LEU A 98 1.39 26.48 -25.97
CA LEU A 98 2.60 25.87 -25.44
C LEU A 98 2.62 25.86 -23.90
N LEU A 99 2.12 26.91 -23.26
CA LEU A 99 1.98 26.96 -21.80
C LEU A 99 0.99 25.91 -21.29
N VAL A 100 -0.15 25.73 -21.96
CA VAL A 100 -1.11 24.66 -21.65
C VAL A 100 -0.44 23.29 -21.76
N LEU A 101 0.39 23.07 -22.77
CA LEU A 101 1.14 21.82 -22.91
C LEU A 101 2.09 21.59 -21.72
N VAL A 102 2.85 22.61 -21.29
CA VAL A 102 3.73 22.50 -20.10
C VAL A 102 2.93 22.18 -18.83
N VAL A 103 1.76 22.79 -18.65
CA VAL A 103 0.87 22.48 -17.51
C VAL A 103 0.46 21.01 -17.55
N LEU A 104 -0.02 20.53 -18.70
CA LEU A 104 -0.47 19.13 -18.88
C LEU A 104 0.66 18.13 -18.63
N GLU A 105 1.88 18.42 -19.09
CA GLU A 105 3.05 17.57 -18.87
C GLU A 105 3.57 17.59 -17.42
N THR A 106 3.37 18.72 -16.73
CA THR A 106 3.72 18.84 -15.31
C THR A 106 2.69 18.12 -14.44
N SER A 107 1.42 18.15 -14.84
CA SER A 107 0.30 17.57 -14.10
C SER A 107 -0.02 16.11 -14.46
N LEU A 108 0.89 15.38 -15.11
CA LEU A 108 0.65 13.99 -15.49
C LEU A 108 0.34 13.15 -14.24
N GLY A 109 -0.91 12.65 -14.15
CA GLY A 109 -1.42 11.86 -13.03
C GLY A 109 -2.12 12.66 -11.93
N GLY A 110 -2.02 13.99 -11.92
CA GLY A 110 -2.69 14.87 -10.96
C GLY A 110 -4.09 15.30 -11.42
N SER A 111 -5.03 15.44 -10.48
CA SER A 111 -6.37 15.96 -10.77
C SER A 111 -6.87 16.91 -9.67
N GLY A 112 -7.90 17.71 -9.98
CA GLY A 112 -8.50 18.64 -9.03
C GLY A 112 -7.54 19.72 -8.55
N VAL A 113 -7.21 19.69 -7.25
CA VAL A 113 -6.37 20.71 -6.60
C VAL A 113 -4.93 20.69 -7.12
N GLU A 114 -4.36 19.51 -7.37
CA GLU A 114 -2.99 19.38 -7.87
C GLU A 114 -2.82 20.03 -9.24
N PHE A 115 -3.76 19.76 -10.16
CA PHE A 115 -3.79 20.37 -11.48
C PHE A 115 -3.88 21.91 -11.41
N ALA A 116 -4.68 22.43 -10.47
CA ALA A 116 -4.81 23.88 -10.26
C ALA A 116 -3.50 24.49 -9.75
N LEU A 117 -2.80 23.82 -8.84
CA LEU A 117 -1.49 24.24 -8.33
C LEU A 117 -0.43 24.24 -9.43
N ASP A 118 -0.37 23.17 -10.23
CA ASP A 118 0.55 23.08 -11.38
C ASP A 118 0.30 24.22 -12.37
N SER A 119 -0.98 24.49 -12.67
CA SER A 119 -1.37 25.60 -13.55
C SER A 119 -0.88 26.95 -13.03
N VAL A 120 -1.10 27.24 -11.75
CA VAL A 120 -0.69 28.50 -11.13
C VAL A 120 0.84 28.63 -11.09
N PHE A 121 1.54 27.57 -10.70
CA PHE A 121 3.00 27.59 -10.57
C PHE A 121 3.68 27.75 -11.93
N VAL A 122 3.28 26.94 -12.92
CA VAL A 122 3.81 26.97 -14.28
C VAL A 122 3.52 28.30 -14.96
N ALA A 123 2.29 28.82 -14.87
CA ALA A 123 1.93 30.11 -15.44
C ALA A 123 2.70 31.26 -14.78
N GLY A 124 2.81 31.25 -13.44
CA GLY A 124 3.57 32.24 -12.68
C GLY A 124 5.05 32.25 -13.08
N ALA A 125 5.67 31.07 -13.19
CA ALA A 125 7.06 30.91 -13.63
C ALA A 125 7.26 31.39 -15.09
N ALA A 126 6.38 31.00 -16.01
CA ALA A 126 6.45 31.43 -17.41
C ALA A 126 6.35 32.95 -17.55
N VAL A 127 5.42 33.59 -16.83
CA VAL A 127 5.31 35.06 -16.80
C VAL A 127 6.61 35.68 -16.27
N TRP A 128 7.20 35.12 -15.21
CA TRP A 128 8.49 35.59 -14.69
C TRP A 128 9.62 35.47 -15.72
N PHE A 129 9.71 34.35 -16.44
CA PHE A 129 10.69 34.14 -17.50
C PHE A 129 10.53 35.13 -18.66
N GLY A 130 9.30 35.45 -19.05
CA GLY A 130 9.04 36.47 -20.06
C GLY A 130 9.54 37.86 -19.63
N PHE A 131 9.33 38.25 -18.36
CA PHE A 131 9.87 39.50 -17.82
C PHE A 131 11.39 39.49 -17.74
N ALA A 132 12.01 38.35 -17.43
CA ALA A 132 13.47 38.22 -17.43
C ALA A 132 14.07 38.42 -18.84
N LEU A 133 13.37 37.95 -19.88
CA LEU A 133 13.80 38.07 -21.27
C LEU A 133 13.59 39.48 -21.84
N HIS A 134 12.42 40.10 -21.61
CA HIS A 134 12.04 41.36 -22.26
C HIS A 134 12.15 42.61 -21.37
N GLY A 135 12.30 42.44 -20.05
CA GLY A 135 12.13 43.53 -19.09
C GLY A 135 10.66 43.90 -18.91
N PRO A 136 10.33 44.78 -17.95
CA PRO A 136 8.96 45.26 -17.78
C PRO A 136 8.53 46.05 -19.02
N VAL A 137 7.40 45.67 -19.62
CA VAL A 137 6.86 46.34 -20.81
C VAL A 137 6.32 47.72 -20.39
N PRO A 138 6.78 48.83 -20.98
CA PRO A 138 6.34 50.18 -20.60
C PRO A 138 4.89 50.53 -21.00
N ALA A 139 4.16 49.59 -21.59
CA ALA A 139 2.88 49.84 -22.27
C ALA A 139 1.62 49.69 -21.39
N ALA A 140 1.74 49.50 -20.08
CA ALA A 140 0.57 49.47 -19.18
C ALA A 140 0.94 50.01 -17.79
N ALA A 141 -0.05 50.47 -17.04
CA ALA A 141 0.04 51.01 -15.67
C ALA A 141 0.59 50.01 -14.60
N ILE A 142 1.30 48.98 -15.01
CA ILE A 142 1.81 47.88 -14.20
C ILE A 142 3.16 48.29 -13.63
N ARG A 143 3.20 48.50 -12.32
CA ARG A 143 4.45 48.74 -11.60
C ARG A 143 5.19 47.41 -11.46
N PRO A 144 6.46 47.31 -11.90
CA PRO A 144 7.22 46.06 -11.87
C PRO A 144 7.48 45.53 -10.45
N GLY A 145 7.57 46.39 -9.43
CA GLY A 145 7.73 45.94 -8.04
C GLY A 145 6.53 45.14 -7.52
N PRO A 146 5.30 45.72 -7.51
CA PRO A 146 4.09 45.02 -7.09
C PRO A 146 3.82 43.71 -7.84
N LEU A 147 4.06 43.67 -9.15
CA LEU A 147 3.83 42.45 -9.93
C LEU A 147 4.82 41.32 -9.56
N ALA A 148 6.09 41.64 -9.31
CA ALA A 148 7.05 40.66 -8.82
C ALA A 148 6.63 40.10 -7.45
N LEU A 149 6.13 40.95 -6.56
CA LEU A 149 5.63 40.53 -5.25
C LEU A 149 4.37 39.67 -5.36
N THR A 150 3.44 39.99 -6.27
CA THR A 150 2.24 39.16 -6.47
C THR A 150 2.58 37.80 -7.07
N LEU A 151 3.46 37.74 -8.08
CA LEU A 151 3.90 36.47 -8.67
C LEU A 151 4.68 35.65 -7.66
N GLY A 152 5.61 36.29 -6.94
CA GLY A 152 6.35 35.64 -5.86
C GLY A 152 5.44 35.09 -4.79
N GLY A 153 4.45 35.88 -4.33
CA GLY A 153 3.44 35.45 -3.37
C GLY A 153 2.60 34.27 -3.85
N LEU A 154 2.20 34.25 -5.13
CA LEU A 154 1.49 33.12 -5.74
C LEU A 154 2.35 31.84 -5.77
N LEU A 155 3.64 31.96 -6.14
CA LEU A 155 4.56 30.82 -6.15
C LEU A 155 4.83 30.30 -4.73
N VAL A 156 4.98 31.19 -3.74
CA VAL A 156 5.12 30.81 -2.33
C VAL A 156 3.87 30.09 -1.82
N LEU A 157 2.67 30.61 -2.14
CA LEU A 157 1.42 29.98 -1.74
C LEU A 157 1.27 28.60 -2.39
N ALA A 158 1.53 28.49 -3.70
CA ALA A 158 1.48 27.21 -4.40
C ALA A 158 2.48 26.20 -3.81
N GLY A 159 3.70 26.64 -3.49
CA GLY A 159 4.71 25.83 -2.81
C GLY A 159 4.28 25.37 -1.41
N ALA A 160 3.69 26.27 -0.61
CA ALA A 160 3.21 25.95 0.73
C ALA A 160 2.06 24.92 0.70
N VAL A 161 1.10 25.09 -0.20
CA VAL A 161 0.00 24.11 -0.39
C VAL A 161 0.55 22.78 -0.89
N ARG A 162 1.55 22.79 -1.81
CA ARG A 162 2.20 21.56 -2.26
C ARG A 162 2.92 20.82 -1.13
N PHE A 163 3.59 21.54 -0.24
CA PHE A 163 4.21 20.94 0.96
C PHE A 163 3.16 20.29 1.86
N GLU A 164 2.04 20.95 2.12
CA GLU A 164 0.94 20.38 2.91
C GLU A 164 0.34 19.13 2.26
N LEU A 165 0.05 19.18 0.95
CA LEU A 165 -0.48 18.04 0.20
C LEU A 165 0.50 16.88 0.05
N SER A 166 1.81 17.14 0.17
CA SER A 166 2.83 16.10 0.06
C SER A 166 2.83 15.11 1.23
N GLY A 167 2.16 15.43 2.34
CA GLY A 167 2.17 14.61 3.55
C GLY A 167 3.53 14.52 4.25
N LEU A 168 4.51 15.33 3.83
CA LEU A 168 5.79 15.45 4.50
C LEU A 168 5.62 16.28 5.78
N GLY A 169 6.03 15.70 6.91
CA GLY A 169 6.21 16.46 8.14
C GLY A 169 7.52 17.23 8.12
N PHE A 170 7.74 18.06 9.15
CA PHE A 170 9.06 18.61 9.46
C PHE A 170 9.97 17.52 10.05
N ASP A 171 10.27 16.51 9.23
CA ASP A 171 11.00 15.31 9.61
C ASP A 171 12.19 15.06 8.68
N ARG A 172 12.88 13.93 8.90
CA ARG A 172 14.12 13.62 8.16
C ARG A 172 13.93 13.51 6.66
N ARG A 173 12.75 13.11 6.19
CA ARG A 173 12.47 12.93 4.76
C ARG A 173 12.69 14.21 3.98
N LEU A 174 12.55 15.38 4.61
CA LEU A 174 12.83 16.68 3.97
C LEU A 174 14.28 16.88 3.54
N TYR A 175 15.24 16.30 4.27
CA TYR A 175 16.66 16.50 3.99
C TYR A 175 17.40 15.22 3.58
N THR A 176 16.83 14.03 3.80
CA THR A 176 17.43 12.76 3.40
C THR A 176 16.95 12.26 2.04
N THR A 177 15.86 12.81 1.48
CA THR A 177 15.27 12.34 0.22
C THR A 177 15.31 13.42 -0.86
N LEU A 178 15.47 13.01 -2.12
CA LEU A 178 15.44 13.94 -3.26
C LEU A 178 14.08 14.65 -3.38
N PHE A 179 12.99 13.93 -3.09
CA PHE A 179 11.63 14.47 -3.08
C PHE A 179 11.50 15.57 -2.01
N GLY A 180 11.95 15.30 -0.78
CA GLY A 180 11.95 16.28 0.30
C GLY A 180 12.77 17.53 -0.03
N LEU A 181 13.98 17.36 -0.58
CA LEU A 181 14.81 18.47 -1.03
C LEU A 181 14.13 19.30 -2.13
N ALA A 182 13.44 18.65 -3.07
CA ALA A 182 12.68 19.34 -4.11
C ALA A 182 11.50 20.14 -3.53
N VAL A 183 10.75 19.58 -2.56
CA VAL A 183 9.67 20.30 -1.86
C VAL A 183 10.24 21.51 -1.10
N VAL A 184 11.36 21.34 -0.39
CA VAL A 184 12.05 22.43 0.30
C VAL A 184 12.48 23.52 -0.69
N ALA A 185 13.02 23.15 -1.85
CA ALA A 185 13.41 24.11 -2.90
C ALA A 185 12.20 24.85 -3.47
N VAL A 186 11.08 24.17 -3.71
CA VAL A 186 9.82 24.74 -4.17
C VAL A 186 9.27 25.80 -3.21
N VAL A 187 9.44 25.62 -1.89
CA VAL A 187 8.99 26.59 -0.89
C VAL A 187 10.01 27.71 -0.70
N LEU A 188 11.29 27.37 -0.47
CA LEU A 188 12.31 28.35 -0.10
C LEU A 188 12.74 29.26 -1.25
N LEU A 189 12.84 28.75 -2.48
CA LEU A 189 13.33 29.56 -3.61
C LEU A 189 12.39 30.71 -3.96
N PRO A 190 11.06 30.54 -4.07
CA PRO A 190 10.13 31.65 -4.25
C PRO A 190 10.16 32.66 -3.10
N VAL A 191 10.33 32.23 -1.85
CA VAL A 191 10.47 33.13 -0.69
C VAL A 191 11.72 33.99 -0.83
N VAL A 192 12.87 33.38 -1.11
CA VAL A 192 14.14 34.09 -1.31
C VAL A 192 14.05 35.05 -2.48
N VAL A 193 13.48 34.62 -3.61
CA VAL A 193 13.28 35.47 -4.80
C VAL A 193 12.37 36.64 -4.49
N SER A 194 11.27 36.43 -3.76
CA SER A 194 10.32 37.49 -3.37
C SER A 194 10.97 38.50 -2.43
N GLY A 195 11.76 38.04 -1.45
CA GLY A 195 12.53 38.90 -0.55
C GLY A 195 13.58 39.73 -1.29
N LEU A 196 14.35 39.10 -2.18
CA LEU A 196 15.29 39.80 -3.06
C LEU A 196 14.59 40.79 -3.98
N ALA A 197 13.38 40.48 -4.46
CA ALA A 197 12.60 41.38 -5.29
C ALA A 197 12.13 42.62 -4.54
N ALA A 198 11.75 42.47 -3.27
CA ALA A 198 11.40 43.59 -2.40
C ALA A 198 12.58 44.55 -2.19
N VAL A 199 13.81 44.02 -2.08
CA VAL A 199 15.04 44.78 -1.79
C VAL A 199 15.67 45.38 -3.06
N LEU A 200 15.83 44.59 -4.12
CA LEU A 200 16.63 44.94 -5.31
C LEU A 200 15.82 45.53 -6.47
N ARG A 201 14.49 45.60 -6.36
CA ARG A 201 13.52 46.21 -7.29
C ARG A 201 13.79 45.96 -8.78
N GLU A 202 14.61 46.77 -9.44
CA GLU A 202 14.86 46.69 -10.89
C GLU A 202 15.77 45.51 -11.28
N ARG A 203 16.66 45.06 -10.40
CA ARG A 203 17.52 43.89 -10.65
C ARG A 203 16.85 42.56 -10.27
N ALA A 204 15.70 42.64 -9.60
CA ALA A 204 14.92 41.52 -9.09
C ALA A 204 14.58 40.47 -10.15
N TYR A 205 14.20 40.89 -11.36
CA TYR A 205 13.75 39.97 -12.40
C TYR A 205 14.89 39.12 -12.98
N ARG A 206 16.10 39.70 -13.12
CA ARG A 206 17.25 38.97 -13.67
C ARG A 206 17.83 37.98 -12.68
N PHE A 207 18.00 38.37 -11.42
CA PHE A 207 18.48 37.46 -10.38
C PHE A 207 17.39 36.49 -9.90
N GLY A 208 16.14 36.95 -9.87
CA GLY A 208 14.98 36.13 -9.53
C GLY A 208 14.68 35.05 -10.57
N ALA A 209 14.99 35.28 -11.85
CA ALA A 209 14.80 34.27 -12.90
C ALA A 209 15.59 32.98 -12.63
N ALA A 210 16.80 33.07 -12.08
CA ALA A 210 17.57 31.90 -11.70
C ALA A 210 16.90 31.13 -10.55
N GLY A 211 16.42 31.82 -9.52
CA GLY A 211 15.70 31.20 -8.40
C GLY A 211 14.35 30.59 -8.83
N VAL A 212 13.59 31.27 -9.69
CA VAL A 212 12.33 30.75 -10.25
C VAL A 212 12.60 29.57 -11.20
N ALA A 213 13.68 29.60 -11.98
CA ALA A 213 14.09 28.46 -12.80
C ALA A 213 14.41 27.23 -11.96
N LEU A 214 15.19 27.40 -10.87
CA LEU A 214 15.48 26.32 -9.93
C LEU A 214 14.21 25.82 -9.22
N GLY A 215 13.31 26.72 -8.81
CA GLY A 215 12.02 26.37 -8.21
C GLY A 215 11.10 25.62 -9.18
N PHE A 216 11.09 26.02 -10.46
CA PHE A 216 10.36 25.33 -11.53
C PHE A 216 10.93 23.94 -11.81
N LEU A 217 12.25 23.80 -11.88
CA LEU A 217 12.88 22.48 -12.02
C LEU A 217 12.54 21.57 -10.84
N ALA A 218 12.59 22.09 -9.61
CA ALA A 218 12.21 21.35 -8.42
C ALA A 218 10.72 20.95 -8.46
N TRP A 219 9.83 21.87 -8.84
CA TRP A 219 8.40 21.59 -9.01
C TRP A 219 8.14 20.49 -10.03
N SER A 220 8.71 20.61 -11.23
CA SER A 220 8.56 19.62 -12.30
C SER A 220 9.17 18.26 -11.93
N ALA A 221 10.21 18.23 -11.07
CA ALA A 221 10.81 16.99 -10.60
C ALA A 221 9.88 16.21 -9.64
N LEU A 222 8.97 16.88 -8.93
CA LEU A 222 8.04 16.21 -8.00
C LEU A 222 7.09 15.23 -8.71
N GLY A 223 6.79 15.45 -9.99
CA GLY A 223 5.99 14.52 -10.80
C GLY A 223 6.79 13.37 -11.42
N ALA A 224 8.08 13.24 -11.09
CA ALA A 224 8.98 12.21 -11.61
C ALA A 224 9.72 11.46 -10.49
N ILE A 225 9.92 12.10 -9.33
CA ILE A 225 10.54 11.50 -8.16
C ILE A 225 9.44 10.86 -7.31
N PRO A 226 9.52 9.55 -7.00
CA PRO A 226 8.58 8.90 -6.10
C PRO A 226 8.53 9.60 -4.74
N ALA A 227 7.33 9.80 -4.20
CA ALA A 227 7.17 10.28 -2.84
C ALA A 227 7.76 9.24 -1.86
N PRO A 228 8.52 9.66 -0.85
CA PRO A 228 9.07 8.74 0.13
C PRO A 228 7.94 8.16 0.98
N PRO A 229 8.06 6.90 1.44
CA PRO A 229 7.05 6.29 2.30
C PRO A 229 6.87 7.09 3.61
N PRO A 230 5.71 6.95 4.27
CA PRO A 230 5.52 7.44 5.62
C PRO A 230 6.59 6.85 6.56
N LEU A 231 7.06 7.65 7.51
CA LEU A 231 7.98 7.14 8.53
C LEU A 231 7.27 6.11 9.42
N PRO A 232 7.98 5.09 9.91
CA PRO A 232 7.40 4.15 10.86
C PRO A 232 6.94 4.88 12.12
N VAL A 233 5.76 4.52 12.63
CA VAL A 233 5.14 5.15 13.81
C VAL A 233 5.10 4.14 14.95
N PRO A 234 5.78 4.41 16.09
CA PRO A 234 5.88 3.45 17.17
C PRO A 234 4.57 2.76 17.55
N GLY A 235 4.58 1.44 17.42
CA GLY A 235 3.54 0.48 17.77
C GLY A 235 2.36 0.41 16.83
N VAL A 236 2.42 1.14 15.72
CA VAL A 236 1.64 0.81 14.54
C VAL A 236 2.43 -0.29 13.82
N PRO A 237 1.81 -1.45 13.56
CA PRO A 237 2.46 -2.49 12.78
C PRO A 237 2.93 -1.93 11.43
N LEU A 238 4.13 -2.32 10.98
CA LEU A 238 4.74 -1.81 9.77
C LEU A 238 4.55 -2.81 8.63
N LEU A 239 4.04 -2.33 7.50
CA LEU A 239 4.06 -3.05 6.24
C LEU A 239 5.02 -2.33 5.28
N ALA A 240 6.16 -2.96 4.99
CA ALA A 240 7.21 -2.42 4.13
C ALA A 240 7.36 -3.26 2.86
N ASP A 241 7.66 -2.62 1.73
CA ASP A 241 7.84 -3.28 0.43
C ASP A 241 9.26 -3.12 -0.13
N ASP A 242 10.14 -2.41 0.58
CA ASP A 242 11.49 -2.02 0.12
C ASP A 242 12.41 -3.22 -0.16
N ALA A 243 12.08 -4.40 0.38
CA ALA A 243 12.81 -5.63 0.13
C ALA A 243 12.54 -6.26 -1.26
N GLY A 244 11.64 -5.68 -2.05
CA GLY A 244 11.15 -6.25 -3.32
C GLY A 244 10.01 -7.27 -3.13
N PHE A 245 9.52 -7.40 -1.90
CA PHE A 245 8.38 -8.21 -1.48
C PHE A 245 7.83 -7.59 -0.18
N PRO A 246 6.53 -7.79 0.13
CA PRO A 246 5.94 -7.20 1.32
C PRO A 246 6.46 -7.91 2.58
N VAL A 247 6.72 -7.11 3.61
CA VAL A 247 7.25 -7.54 4.91
C VAL A 247 6.42 -6.87 6.00
N LEU A 248 5.85 -7.69 6.88
CA LEU A 248 5.07 -7.21 8.02
C LEU A 248 5.89 -7.32 9.29
N VAL A 249 5.98 -6.23 10.06
CA VAL A 249 6.62 -6.18 11.38
C VAL A 249 5.58 -5.76 12.41
N SER A 250 5.35 -6.59 13.43
CA SER A 250 4.34 -6.36 14.47
C SER A 250 4.84 -6.78 15.86
N PRO A 251 4.52 -6.06 16.95
CA PRO A 251 3.68 -4.86 17.04
C PRO A 251 4.40 -3.54 16.72
N GLN A 252 5.70 -3.57 16.45
CA GLN A 252 6.60 -2.41 16.37
C GLN A 252 6.80 -1.69 17.72
N ARG A 253 7.17 -2.45 18.74
CA ARG A 253 7.45 -1.97 20.11
C ARG A 253 8.79 -2.49 20.61
N PRO A 254 9.41 -1.91 21.65
CA PRO A 254 10.67 -2.41 22.17
C PRO A 254 10.47 -3.81 22.72
N GLY A 255 11.46 -4.69 22.51
CA GLY A 255 11.34 -6.09 22.86
C GLY A 255 10.96 -6.96 21.67
N ARG A 256 10.27 -8.08 21.96
CA ARG A 256 9.86 -9.08 20.97
C ARG A 256 8.88 -8.52 19.94
N ASN A 257 9.22 -8.68 18.68
CA ASN A 257 8.38 -8.47 17.52
C ASN A 257 8.44 -9.71 16.61
N VAL A 258 7.42 -9.88 15.79
CA VAL A 258 7.41 -10.87 14.72
C VAL A 258 7.53 -10.19 13.37
N VAL A 259 8.30 -10.83 12.50
CA VAL A 259 8.45 -10.45 11.09
C VAL A 259 7.88 -11.56 10.25
N HIS A 260 6.90 -11.21 9.42
CA HIS A 260 6.19 -12.13 8.55
C HIS A 260 6.53 -11.85 7.09
N PHE A 261 6.76 -12.94 6.37
CA PHE A 261 7.02 -12.96 4.94
C PHE A 261 5.97 -13.83 4.26
N PRO A 262 5.34 -13.35 3.18
CA PRO A 262 4.40 -14.17 2.41
C PRO A 262 5.14 -15.34 1.73
N ALA A 263 4.39 -16.36 1.31
CA ALA A 263 4.98 -17.50 0.59
C ALA A 263 5.72 -17.07 -0.69
N SER A 264 5.23 -16.04 -1.39
CA SER A 264 5.84 -15.45 -2.58
C SER A 264 7.23 -14.82 -2.34
N ALA A 265 7.59 -14.52 -1.09
CA ALA A 265 8.94 -14.06 -0.75
C ALA A 265 10.01 -15.15 -0.85
N GLY A 266 9.62 -16.41 -1.07
CA GLY A 266 10.53 -17.54 -1.20
C GLY A 266 11.11 -18.03 0.13
N GLY A 267 12.07 -18.95 0.04
CA GLY A 267 12.72 -19.58 1.20
C GLY A 267 14.00 -18.90 1.67
N GLU A 268 14.54 -19.42 2.78
CA GLU A 268 15.88 -19.06 3.31
C GLU A 268 16.09 -17.61 3.73
N LEU A 269 15.01 -16.95 4.15
CA LEU A 269 15.07 -15.61 4.71
C LEU A 269 15.60 -15.64 6.15
N SER A 270 16.38 -14.63 6.51
CA SER A 270 16.80 -14.38 7.89
C SER A 270 16.66 -12.89 8.20
N VAL A 271 16.38 -12.58 9.46
CA VAL A 271 16.10 -11.22 9.91
C VAL A 271 16.98 -10.89 11.08
N GLY A 272 17.54 -9.68 11.11
CA GLY A 272 18.30 -9.22 12.26
C GLY A 272 18.00 -7.78 12.66
N ALA A 273 18.11 -7.55 13.97
CA ALA A 273 18.12 -6.22 14.57
C ALA A 273 19.15 -6.22 15.71
N GLY A 274 19.91 -5.13 15.86
CA GLY A 274 20.91 -5.03 16.92
C GLY A 274 22.03 -6.09 16.88
N GLY A 275 22.31 -6.66 15.70
CA GLY A 275 23.37 -7.65 15.47
C GLY A 275 22.99 -9.12 15.72
N LEU A 276 21.79 -9.39 16.26
CA LEU A 276 21.24 -10.75 16.35
C LEU A 276 20.46 -11.08 15.08
N VAL A 277 20.67 -12.28 14.54
CA VAL A 277 20.02 -12.74 13.30
C VAL A 277 19.26 -14.03 13.57
N THR A 278 17.97 -14.03 13.25
CA THR A 278 17.04 -15.15 13.38
C THR A 278 16.59 -15.62 12.00
N LYS A 279 16.58 -16.94 11.78
CA LYS A 279 16.07 -17.52 10.53
C LYS A 279 14.54 -17.47 10.51
N ALA A 280 13.95 -17.10 9.38
CA ALA A 280 12.51 -17.20 9.17
C ALA A 280 12.11 -18.66 8.93
N VAL A 281 11.09 -19.13 9.66
CA VAL A 281 10.61 -20.52 9.62
C VAL A 281 9.10 -20.57 9.49
N ALA A 282 8.57 -21.67 8.94
CA ALA A 282 7.13 -21.92 8.92
C ALA A 282 6.61 -22.10 10.36
N ARG A 283 5.41 -21.60 10.64
CA ARG A 283 4.72 -21.79 11.93
C ARG A 283 3.45 -22.63 11.75
N PRO A 284 3.16 -23.57 12.68
CA PRO A 284 1.94 -24.37 12.60
C PRO A 284 0.68 -23.51 12.48
N GLY A 285 -0.15 -23.78 11.47
CA GLY A 285 -1.41 -23.06 11.26
C GLY A 285 -1.28 -21.65 10.70
N ALA A 286 -0.09 -21.19 10.31
CA ALA A 286 0.15 -19.89 9.69
C ALA A 286 0.77 -20.04 8.29
N GLU A 287 0.46 -19.11 7.39
CA GLU A 287 1.01 -19.08 6.03
C GLU A 287 2.37 -18.38 6.00
N GLY A 288 3.18 -18.68 4.98
CA GLY A 288 4.49 -18.03 4.79
C GLY A 288 5.54 -18.43 5.82
N THR A 289 6.49 -17.52 6.05
CA THR A 289 7.58 -17.73 7.03
C THR A 289 7.67 -16.58 8.02
N TRP A 290 8.15 -16.90 9.22
CA TRP A 290 8.07 -16.05 10.39
C TRP A 290 9.41 -16.04 11.13
N ALA A 291 9.87 -14.86 11.54
CA ALA A 291 11.04 -14.69 12.39
C ALA A 291 10.68 -13.87 13.63
N ASP A 292 11.18 -14.28 14.80
CA ASP A 292 11.18 -13.41 15.98
C ASP A 292 12.39 -12.49 15.93
N VAL A 293 12.15 -11.21 16.23
CA VAL A 293 13.20 -10.20 16.34
C VAL A 293 13.01 -9.40 17.62
N ASP A 294 14.10 -9.07 18.30
CA ASP A 294 14.08 -8.17 19.44
C ASP A 294 14.48 -6.77 18.95
N LEU A 295 13.52 -5.83 18.98
CA LEU A 295 13.76 -4.47 18.54
C LEU A 295 14.26 -3.63 19.72
N PRO A 296 15.40 -2.93 19.58
CA PRO A 296 15.84 -2.00 20.60
C PRO A 296 14.87 -0.82 20.74
N PRO A 297 14.84 -0.13 21.89
CA PRO A 297 14.07 1.10 22.03
C PRO A 297 14.48 2.16 20.99
N GLY A 298 13.46 2.84 20.45
CA GLY A 298 13.61 3.90 19.46
C GLY A 298 13.78 3.38 18.03
N ARG A 299 14.55 4.12 17.24
CA ARG A 299 14.75 3.86 15.81
C ARG A 299 15.90 2.88 15.61
N SER A 300 15.69 1.92 14.71
CA SER A 300 16.71 0.97 14.30
C SER A 300 16.46 0.49 12.89
N ASP A 301 17.43 -0.26 12.37
CA ASP A 301 17.36 -0.90 11.06
C ASP A 301 17.07 -2.39 11.25
N LEU A 302 16.14 -2.89 10.44
CA LEU A 302 15.84 -4.32 10.32
C LEU A 302 16.55 -4.85 9.08
N GLU A 303 17.56 -5.69 9.28
CA GLU A 303 18.30 -6.35 8.21
C GLU A 303 17.55 -7.60 7.76
N ILE A 304 17.22 -7.69 6.48
CA ILE A 304 16.60 -8.86 5.86
C ILE A 304 17.62 -9.47 4.91
N ARG A 305 18.02 -10.71 5.18
CA ARG A 305 19.03 -11.44 4.41
C ARG A 305 18.38 -12.54 3.59
N ARG A 306 18.75 -12.59 2.31
CA ARG A 306 18.40 -13.65 1.35
C ARG A 306 19.65 -14.03 0.58
N GLY A 307 20.24 -15.18 0.92
CA GLY A 307 21.56 -15.56 0.40
C GLY A 307 22.60 -14.48 0.69
N ASP A 308 23.27 -13.98 -0.35
CA ASP A 308 24.28 -12.92 -0.24
C ASP A 308 23.68 -11.49 -0.26
N THR A 309 22.37 -11.36 -0.51
CA THR A 309 21.71 -10.06 -0.56
C THR A 309 21.19 -9.67 0.82
N THR A 310 21.51 -8.46 1.27
CA THR A 310 20.95 -7.86 2.49
C THR A 310 20.20 -6.61 2.12
N THR A 311 18.93 -6.54 2.51
CA THR A 311 18.09 -5.35 2.41
C THR A 311 17.82 -4.80 3.81
N VAL A 312 17.65 -3.49 3.92
CA VAL A 312 17.38 -2.82 5.19
C VAL A 312 15.99 -2.21 5.15
N VAL A 313 15.22 -2.44 6.20
CA VAL A 313 13.92 -1.79 6.44
C VAL A 313 14.02 -0.95 7.70
N GLU A 314 13.69 0.34 7.60
CA GLU A 314 13.69 1.22 8.77
C GLU A 314 12.52 0.85 9.70
N VAL A 315 12.79 0.76 11.00
CA VAL A 315 11.76 0.54 12.04
C VAL A 315 11.88 1.56 13.16
N ASP A 316 10.77 1.85 13.84
CA ASP A 316 10.75 2.68 15.04
C ASP A 316 9.91 2.02 16.13
N ALA A 317 10.57 1.39 17.10
CA ALA A 317 9.92 0.73 18.22
C ALA A 317 9.37 1.75 19.26
N GLY A 318 9.88 2.98 19.26
CA GLY A 318 9.64 3.96 20.33
C GLY A 318 10.16 3.51 21.69
N GLU A 319 9.64 4.05 22.79
CA GLU A 319 10.13 3.76 24.15
C GLU A 319 9.16 2.96 25.02
N ARG A 320 7.89 2.86 24.61
CA ARG A 320 6.84 2.21 25.40
C ARG A 320 6.78 0.72 25.07
N PRO A 321 6.66 -0.18 26.06
CA PRO A 321 6.53 -1.60 25.81
C PRO A 321 5.25 -1.93 25.02
N GLY A 322 5.29 -3.04 24.29
CA GLY A 322 4.15 -3.55 23.53
C GLY A 322 3.20 -4.45 24.34
N PRO A 323 2.11 -4.93 23.71
CA PRO A 323 1.29 -5.98 24.29
C PRO A 323 2.12 -7.26 24.50
N SER A 324 1.75 -8.07 25.49
CA SER A 324 2.37 -9.36 25.72
C SER A 324 1.89 -10.37 24.67
N ILE A 325 2.74 -10.70 23.70
CA ILE A 325 2.41 -11.65 22.63
C ILE A 325 3.18 -12.95 22.86
N THR A 326 2.46 -14.07 23.04
CA THR A 326 3.08 -15.39 23.10
C THR A 326 3.52 -15.85 21.71
N GLU A 327 4.41 -16.85 21.63
CA GLU A 327 4.85 -17.37 20.34
C GLU A 327 3.71 -17.98 19.51
N ALA A 328 2.76 -18.63 20.20
CA ALA A 328 1.63 -19.31 19.59
C ALA A 328 0.59 -18.32 19.02
N ASP A 329 0.41 -17.18 19.67
CA ASP A 329 -0.60 -16.17 19.31
C ASP A 329 -0.08 -15.14 18.30
N ALA A 330 1.24 -15.06 18.10
CA ALA A 330 1.85 -14.02 17.29
C ALA A 330 1.37 -13.99 15.82
N PRO A 331 1.18 -15.13 15.12
CA PRO A 331 0.66 -15.12 13.76
C PRO A 331 -0.74 -14.51 13.66
N GLU A 332 -1.65 -14.90 14.56
CA GLU A 332 -3.02 -14.37 14.56
C GLU A 332 -3.04 -12.86 14.84
N CYS A 333 -2.22 -12.41 15.79
CA CYS A 333 -2.12 -11.00 16.14
C CYS A 333 -1.54 -10.17 14.99
N ALA A 334 -0.54 -10.69 14.28
CA ALA A 334 0.03 -10.06 13.10
C ALA A 334 -0.96 -10.04 11.92
N SER A 335 -1.68 -11.13 11.64
CA SER A 335 -2.68 -11.14 10.56
C SER A 335 -3.86 -10.21 10.85
N ALA A 336 -4.24 -10.03 12.12
CA ALA A 336 -5.21 -9.01 12.52
C ALA A 336 -4.68 -7.59 12.24
N ALA A 337 -3.43 -7.31 12.59
CA ALA A 337 -2.78 -6.04 12.25
C ALA A 337 -2.72 -5.79 10.74
N LEU A 338 -2.38 -6.80 9.94
CA LEU A 338 -2.32 -6.74 8.48
C LEU A 338 -3.65 -6.28 7.89
N GLY A 339 -4.78 -6.80 8.38
CA GLY A 339 -6.11 -6.38 7.93
C GLY A 339 -6.40 -4.89 8.11
N GLY A 340 -5.93 -4.29 9.21
CA GLY A 340 -5.98 -2.84 9.44
C GLY A 340 -5.12 -2.06 8.45
N LEU A 341 -3.88 -2.50 8.24
CA LEU A 341 -2.95 -1.86 7.30
C LEU A 341 -3.43 -1.92 5.85
N VAL A 342 -4.01 -3.05 5.44
CA VAL A 342 -4.61 -3.23 4.10
C VAL A 342 -5.79 -2.25 3.88
N ALA A 343 -6.50 -1.88 4.94
CA ALA A 343 -7.54 -0.86 4.90
C ALA A 343 -7.02 0.59 5.01
N GLY A 344 -5.69 0.78 5.09
CA GLY A 344 -5.09 2.09 5.29
C GLY A 344 -5.22 2.64 6.71
N ARG A 345 -5.55 1.81 7.70
CA ARG A 345 -5.59 2.21 9.12
C ARG A 345 -4.24 1.98 9.78
N ALA A 346 -3.76 3.02 10.46
CA ALA A 346 -2.50 3.04 11.19
C ALA A 346 -2.77 2.97 12.71
N ASP A 347 -3.50 1.94 13.14
CA ASP A 347 -3.89 1.78 14.54
C ASP A 347 -2.75 1.18 15.37
N VAL A 348 -2.56 1.71 16.57
CA VAL A 348 -1.60 1.16 17.53
C VAL A 348 -2.10 -0.19 18.03
N LEU A 349 -1.29 -1.23 17.91
CA LEU A 349 -1.64 -2.55 18.43
C LEU A 349 -1.50 -2.56 19.96
N THR A 350 -2.64 -2.64 20.64
CA THR A 350 -2.72 -2.59 22.12
C THR A 350 -3.12 -3.92 22.75
N ALA A 351 -3.75 -4.81 21.98
CA ALA A 351 -4.16 -6.14 22.39
C ALA A 351 -4.19 -7.08 21.18
N CYS A 352 -4.09 -8.38 21.43
CA CYS A 352 -4.22 -9.42 20.42
C CYS A 352 -5.63 -10.05 20.45
N PRO A 353 -6.12 -10.60 19.32
CA PRO A 353 -7.40 -11.29 19.28
C PRO A 353 -7.53 -12.47 20.28
N ALA A 354 -6.40 -13.07 20.68
CA ALA A 354 -6.34 -14.17 21.65
C ALA A 354 -6.55 -13.72 23.12
N ASP A 355 -6.50 -12.41 23.40
CA ASP A 355 -6.59 -11.88 24.76
C ASP A 355 -8.03 -11.92 25.33
N VAL A 356 -9.04 -12.02 24.47
CA VAL A 356 -10.45 -11.97 24.90
C VAL A 356 -11.37 -12.79 24.01
N LEU A 357 -12.35 -13.45 24.61
CA LEU A 357 -13.48 -14.02 23.89
C LEU A 357 -14.55 -12.95 23.67
N THR A 358 -14.76 -12.56 22.42
CA THR A 358 -15.74 -11.54 22.07
C THR A 358 -17.19 -12.03 22.28
N PRO A 359 -18.16 -11.12 22.47
CA PRO A 359 -19.58 -11.47 22.50
C PRO A 359 -20.05 -12.16 21.20
N GLU A 360 -19.54 -11.72 20.05
CA GLU A 360 -19.86 -12.26 18.73
C GLU A 360 -19.45 -13.72 18.61
N ASP A 361 -18.22 -14.03 19.03
CA ASP A 361 -17.66 -15.38 19.05
C ASP A 361 -18.36 -16.27 20.09
N SER A 362 -18.64 -15.73 21.27
CA SER A 362 -19.40 -16.43 22.31
C SER A 362 -20.76 -16.87 21.78
N GLY A 363 -21.49 -15.96 21.10
CA GLY A 363 -22.78 -16.28 20.50
C GLY A 363 -22.69 -17.32 19.38
N ALA A 364 -21.62 -17.32 18.58
CA ALA A 364 -21.38 -18.31 17.54
C ALA A 364 -21.11 -19.71 18.14
N LEU A 365 -20.30 -19.79 19.20
CA LEU A 365 -20.00 -21.05 19.90
C LEU A 365 -21.24 -21.65 20.58
N VAL A 366 -22.05 -20.82 21.24
CA VAL A 366 -23.31 -21.30 21.87
C VAL A 366 -24.24 -21.91 20.82
N LYS A 367 -24.42 -21.24 19.68
CA LYS A 367 -25.26 -21.74 18.57
C LYS A 367 -24.69 -23.01 17.94
N LEU A 368 -23.37 -23.09 17.79
CA LEU A 368 -22.71 -24.31 17.31
C LEU A 368 -22.93 -25.50 18.25
N VAL A 369 -22.73 -25.32 19.57
CA VAL A 369 -22.95 -26.40 20.55
C VAL A 369 -24.42 -26.82 20.58
N GLY A 370 -25.36 -25.88 20.46
CA GLY A 370 -26.78 -26.18 20.32
C GLY A 370 -27.10 -27.00 19.06
N PHE A 371 -26.51 -26.64 17.93
CA PHE A 371 -26.60 -27.40 16.68
C PHE A 371 -26.06 -28.82 16.83
N LEU A 372 -24.87 -28.97 17.45
CA LEU A 372 -24.26 -30.28 17.71
C LEU A 372 -25.11 -31.16 18.61
N ALA A 373 -25.67 -30.60 19.68
CA ALA A 373 -26.57 -31.33 20.57
C ALA A 373 -27.82 -31.83 19.82
N GLY A 374 -28.35 -31.06 18.87
CA GLY A 374 -29.45 -31.48 17.99
C GLY A 374 -29.10 -32.68 17.10
N ARG A 375 -27.81 -32.83 16.71
CA ARG A 375 -27.31 -33.98 15.95
C ARG A 375 -27.07 -35.23 16.81
N LYS A 376 -27.08 -35.10 18.14
CA LYS A 376 -26.95 -36.19 19.13
C LYS A 376 -25.70 -37.08 18.96
N PRO A 377 -24.48 -36.52 18.84
CA PRO A 377 -23.27 -37.32 19.00
C PRO A 377 -23.22 -37.94 20.42
N SER A 378 -22.49 -39.03 20.57
CA SER A 378 -22.30 -39.69 21.88
C SER A 378 -21.53 -38.82 22.88
N ALA A 379 -20.60 -38.00 22.37
CA ALA A 379 -19.85 -37.00 23.12
C ALA A 379 -19.19 -35.97 22.18
N LEU A 380 -18.77 -34.86 22.79
CA LEU A 380 -17.91 -33.84 22.20
C LEU A 380 -16.48 -34.00 22.73
N THR A 381 -15.51 -34.11 21.85
CA THR A 381 -14.10 -33.94 22.17
C THR A 381 -13.74 -32.47 21.97
N LEU A 382 -13.04 -31.88 22.94
CA LEU A 382 -12.70 -30.45 22.95
C LEU A 382 -11.19 -30.28 22.86
N ALA A 383 -10.72 -29.52 21.87
CA ALA A 383 -9.34 -29.06 21.78
C ALA A 383 -9.27 -27.59 22.21
N GLU A 384 -8.52 -27.32 23.27
CA GLU A 384 -8.34 -26.00 23.91
C GLU A 384 -6.85 -25.68 24.08
N ASP A 385 -6.55 -24.45 24.47
CA ASP A 385 -5.20 -24.02 24.85
C ASP A 385 -5.25 -23.06 26.05
N ASP A 386 -4.08 -22.57 26.46
CA ASP A 386 -3.91 -21.70 27.62
C ASP A 386 -4.09 -20.21 27.30
N SER A 387 -4.49 -19.85 26.07
CA SER A 387 -4.79 -18.46 25.73
C SER A 387 -6.01 -17.97 26.52
N PRO A 388 -6.07 -16.69 26.92
CA PRO A 388 -7.23 -16.15 27.63
C PRO A 388 -8.57 -16.41 26.91
N ARG A 389 -8.58 -16.27 25.58
CA ARG A 389 -9.74 -16.59 24.74
C ARG A 389 -10.04 -18.09 24.73
N GLY A 390 -9.04 -18.96 24.60
CA GLY A 390 -9.19 -20.41 24.57
C GLY A 390 -9.78 -20.96 25.87
N VAL A 391 -9.26 -20.52 27.01
CA VAL A 391 -9.78 -20.87 28.35
C VAL A 391 -11.24 -20.43 28.51
N ALA A 392 -11.56 -19.18 28.13
CA ALA A 392 -12.93 -18.66 28.20
C ALA A 392 -13.88 -19.42 27.27
N ALA A 393 -13.46 -19.72 26.05
CA ALA A 393 -14.24 -20.45 25.06
C ALA A 393 -14.51 -21.89 25.50
N ALA A 394 -13.51 -22.58 26.04
CA ALA A 394 -13.65 -23.94 26.48
C ALA A 394 -14.57 -24.06 27.70
N LYS A 395 -14.49 -23.10 28.64
CA LYS A 395 -15.47 -22.99 29.74
C LYS A 395 -16.89 -22.81 29.20
N LEU A 396 -17.10 -21.87 28.27
CA LEU A 396 -18.41 -21.60 27.66
C LEU A 396 -18.98 -22.83 26.93
N VAL A 397 -18.13 -23.56 26.19
CA VAL A 397 -18.51 -24.78 25.48
C VAL A 397 -18.96 -25.86 26.46
N ARG A 398 -18.19 -26.11 27.52
CA ARG A 398 -18.54 -27.11 28.55
C ARG A 398 -19.86 -26.77 29.26
N GLU A 399 -20.04 -25.52 29.65
CA GLU A 399 -21.28 -25.05 30.29
C GLU A 399 -22.49 -25.20 29.35
N THR A 400 -22.32 -24.85 28.07
CA THR A 400 -23.40 -24.97 27.09
C THR A 400 -23.72 -26.43 26.78
N ALA A 401 -22.71 -27.27 26.63
CA ALA A 401 -22.86 -28.70 26.39
C ALA A 401 -23.58 -29.38 27.57
N ALA A 402 -23.23 -29.01 28.82
CA ALA A 402 -23.92 -29.48 30.01
C ALA A 402 -25.41 -29.08 30.01
N ARG A 403 -25.74 -27.84 29.62
CA ARG A 403 -27.14 -27.39 29.51
C ARG A 403 -27.94 -28.14 28.44
N THR A 404 -27.30 -28.57 27.36
CA THR A 404 -27.95 -29.28 26.24
C THR A 404 -27.86 -30.81 26.36
N GLY A 405 -27.27 -31.33 27.44
CA GLY A 405 -27.12 -32.77 27.66
C GLY A 405 -26.05 -33.44 26.80
N LEU A 406 -25.16 -32.66 26.18
CA LEU A 406 -24.04 -33.16 25.38
C LEU A 406 -22.82 -33.41 26.29
N ALA A 407 -22.41 -34.68 26.42
CA ALA A 407 -21.23 -35.02 27.21
C ALA A 407 -19.95 -34.51 26.56
N VAL A 408 -19.05 -33.90 27.33
CA VAL A 408 -17.70 -33.53 26.88
C VAL A 408 -16.70 -34.55 27.41
N ARG A 409 -15.91 -35.19 26.53
CA ARG A 409 -14.96 -36.25 26.88
C ARG A 409 -13.58 -35.97 26.30
N PRO A 410 -12.50 -36.38 27.00
CA PRO A 410 -11.14 -36.21 26.49
C PRO A 410 -10.85 -37.18 25.33
N ASP A 411 -11.44 -38.37 25.37
CA ASP A 411 -11.14 -39.44 24.42
C ASP A 411 -11.96 -39.29 23.14
N ALA A 412 -11.27 -39.46 22.01
CA ALA A 412 -11.89 -39.54 20.70
C ALA A 412 -12.55 -40.91 20.51
N GLY A 413 -13.62 -40.95 19.72
CA GLY A 413 -14.31 -42.19 19.37
C GLY A 413 -15.13 -42.06 18.09
N PRO A 414 -15.72 -43.16 17.58
CA PRO A 414 -16.46 -43.18 16.33
C PRO A 414 -17.64 -42.22 16.35
N ASP A 415 -18.46 -42.29 17.40
CA ASP A 415 -19.68 -41.49 17.52
C ASP A 415 -19.46 -40.11 18.17
N THR A 416 -18.24 -39.59 18.14
CA THR A 416 -17.93 -38.27 18.73
C THR A 416 -17.93 -37.17 17.66
N ALA A 417 -17.97 -35.91 18.09
CA ALA A 417 -17.60 -34.76 17.28
C ALA A 417 -16.36 -34.10 17.89
N LEU A 418 -15.47 -33.52 17.08
CA LEU A 418 -14.37 -32.67 17.56
C LEU A 418 -14.78 -31.21 17.46
N LEU A 419 -14.60 -30.43 18.53
CA LEU A 419 -14.67 -28.98 18.50
C LEU A 419 -13.34 -28.38 18.94
N VAL A 420 -12.77 -27.52 18.10
CA VAL A 420 -11.50 -26.83 18.34
C VAL A 420 -11.77 -25.37 18.69
N VAL A 421 -11.31 -24.95 19.87
CA VAL A 421 -11.43 -23.58 20.39
C VAL A 421 -10.08 -23.02 20.88
N SER A 422 -8.97 -23.60 20.43
CA SER A 422 -7.62 -23.09 20.64
C SER A 422 -7.28 -21.96 19.64
N GLY A 423 -6.07 -21.41 19.76
CA GLY A 423 -5.41 -20.58 18.76
C GLY A 423 -4.85 -21.39 17.60
N TRP A 424 -4.14 -20.72 16.68
CA TRP A 424 -3.81 -21.29 15.37
C TRP A 424 -2.91 -22.53 15.42
N ALA A 425 -1.83 -22.47 16.18
CA ALA A 425 -0.90 -23.60 16.29
C ALA A 425 -1.58 -24.83 16.90
N GLY A 426 -2.30 -24.65 18.01
CA GLY A 426 -3.06 -25.73 18.66
C GLY A 426 -4.15 -26.29 17.75
N GLY A 427 -4.85 -25.43 17.01
CA GLY A 427 -5.91 -25.85 16.10
C GLY A 427 -5.39 -26.64 14.91
N TYR A 428 -4.27 -26.22 14.31
CA TYR A 428 -3.59 -26.96 13.25
C TYR A 428 -3.11 -28.35 13.72
N THR A 429 -2.52 -28.43 14.91
CA THR A 429 -2.10 -29.70 15.49
C THR A 429 -3.28 -30.61 15.79
N ALA A 430 -4.39 -30.07 16.31
CA ALA A 430 -5.60 -30.85 16.60
C ALA A 430 -6.21 -31.45 15.32
N LEU A 431 -6.31 -30.66 14.25
CA LEU A 431 -6.84 -31.12 12.97
C LEU A 431 -5.92 -32.12 12.27
N THR A 432 -4.61 -31.87 12.22
CA THR A 432 -3.66 -32.82 11.64
C THR A 432 -3.71 -34.16 12.39
N ARG A 433 -3.81 -34.13 13.72
CA ARG A 433 -3.99 -35.35 14.53
C ARG A 433 -5.31 -36.05 14.23
N ALA A 434 -6.41 -35.30 14.10
CA ALA A 434 -7.71 -35.87 13.75
C ALA A 434 -7.70 -36.52 12.36
N ALA A 435 -7.05 -35.90 11.37
CA ALA A 435 -6.87 -36.47 10.03
C ALA A 435 -6.11 -37.81 10.08
N GLU A 436 -5.02 -37.88 10.85
CA GLU A 436 -4.26 -39.13 11.00
C GLU A 436 -5.06 -40.22 11.72
N LEU A 437 -5.82 -39.87 12.78
CA LEU A 437 -6.69 -40.84 13.46
C LEU A 437 -7.78 -41.39 12.52
N GLN A 438 -8.41 -40.52 11.72
CA GLN A 438 -9.44 -40.91 10.75
C GLN A 438 -8.94 -41.86 9.65
N ARG A 439 -7.64 -41.87 9.36
CA ARG A 439 -7.03 -42.85 8.43
C ARG A 439 -6.89 -44.23 9.04
N LEU A 440 -6.76 -44.31 10.36
CA LEU A 440 -6.52 -45.56 11.08
C LEU A 440 -7.83 -46.21 11.53
N GLU A 441 -8.75 -45.42 12.06
CA GLU A 441 -10.03 -45.91 12.57
C GLU A 441 -11.15 -44.86 12.42
N PRO A 442 -12.43 -45.27 12.33
CA PRO A 442 -13.54 -44.34 12.26
C PRO A 442 -13.56 -43.47 13.52
N THR A 443 -13.18 -42.19 13.39
CA THR A 443 -13.07 -41.23 14.49
C THR A 443 -13.79 -39.94 14.13
N HIS A 444 -14.50 -39.36 15.10
CA HIS A 444 -15.23 -38.10 14.93
C HIS A 444 -16.26 -38.11 13.77
N GLN A 445 -17.06 -39.18 13.63
CA GLN A 445 -17.99 -39.33 12.50
C GLN A 445 -19.08 -38.24 12.46
N TYR A 446 -19.32 -37.54 13.58
CA TYR A 446 -20.25 -36.40 13.61
C TYR A 446 -19.64 -35.08 13.11
N GLY A 447 -18.36 -35.09 12.74
CA GLY A 447 -17.66 -34.01 12.06
C GLY A 447 -16.58 -33.34 12.92
N LEU A 448 -15.77 -32.53 12.23
CA LEU A 448 -14.75 -31.67 12.81
C LEU A 448 -15.24 -30.22 12.75
N TYR A 449 -15.28 -29.56 13.89
CA TYR A 449 -15.81 -28.20 14.03
C TYR A 449 -14.75 -27.28 14.59
N LEU A 450 -14.75 -26.05 14.09
CA LEU A 450 -13.76 -25.03 14.44
C LEU A 450 -14.46 -23.80 14.99
N ALA A 451 -13.81 -23.12 15.93
CA ALA A 451 -14.18 -21.78 16.31
C ALA A 451 -14.04 -20.80 15.13
N PRO A 452 -14.80 -19.68 15.10
CA PRO A 452 -14.82 -18.75 13.98
C PRO A 452 -13.42 -18.23 13.59
N TRP A 453 -12.58 -17.92 14.57
CA TRP A 453 -11.25 -17.32 14.37
C TRP A 453 -10.21 -18.28 13.78
N LEU A 454 -10.54 -19.57 13.66
CA LEU A 454 -9.72 -20.59 13.00
C LEU A 454 -10.01 -20.70 11.50
N LEU A 455 -10.83 -19.79 10.95
CA LEU A 455 -11.01 -19.64 9.52
C LEU A 455 -9.75 -18.98 8.91
N ASN A 456 -8.81 -19.84 8.48
CA ASN A 456 -7.70 -19.51 7.59
C ASN A 456 -7.33 -20.73 6.74
N GLY A 457 -6.57 -20.50 5.66
CA GLY A 457 -6.17 -21.55 4.71
C GLY A 457 -5.45 -22.73 5.37
N PRO A 458 -4.31 -22.53 6.05
CA PRO A 458 -3.51 -23.61 6.62
C PRO A 458 -4.25 -24.53 7.59
N ILE A 459 -5.15 -23.98 8.43
CA ILE A 459 -5.89 -24.77 9.41
C ILE A 459 -7.00 -25.56 8.72
N VAL A 460 -7.83 -24.90 7.90
CA VAL A 460 -8.94 -25.56 7.22
C VAL A 460 -8.45 -26.66 6.28
N ASN A 461 -7.31 -26.45 5.62
CA ASN A 461 -6.69 -27.43 4.73
C ASN A 461 -5.89 -28.53 5.45
N ALA A 462 -5.87 -28.57 6.79
CA ALA A 462 -5.24 -29.68 7.52
C ALA A 462 -6.08 -30.97 7.47
N VAL A 463 -7.36 -30.88 7.09
CA VAL A 463 -8.32 -32.00 7.01
C VAL A 463 -9.12 -31.92 5.72
N ALA A 464 -9.73 -33.04 5.31
CA ALA A 464 -10.56 -33.08 4.11
C ALA A 464 -11.80 -32.18 4.19
N SER A 465 -12.39 -32.07 5.38
CA SER A 465 -13.53 -31.18 5.63
C SER A 465 -13.62 -30.76 7.10
N ALA A 466 -13.96 -29.50 7.33
CA ALA A 466 -14.28 -28.95 8.64
C ALA A 466 -15.51 -28.03 8.56
N SER A 467 -16.17 -27.75 9.68
CA SER A 467 -17.32 -26.85 9.72
C SER A 467 -17.11 -25.73 10.74
N LEU A 468 -17.53 -24.51 10.39
CA LEU A 468 -17.33 -23.32 11.22
C LEU A 468 -18.63 -22.51 11.34
N PRO A 469 -18.95 -21.94 12.52
CA PRO A 469 -20.04 -20.98 12.66
C PRO A 469 -19.55 -19.59 12.26
N LEU A 470 -20.08 -19.03 11.17
CA LEU A 470 -19.72 -17.70 10.66
C LEU A 470 -20.92 -16.75 10.69
N ARG A 471 -20.62 -15.45 10.74
CA ARG A 471 -21.59 -14.34 10.77
C ARG A 471 -21.63 -13.55 9.47
N PHE A 472 -20.97 -14.06 8.44
CA PHE A 472 -20.89 -13.50 7.10
C PHE A 472 -20.74 -14.69 6.13
N ASP A 473 -21.10 -14.51 4.87
CA ASP A 473 -20.79 -15.48 3.83
C ASP A 473 -19.41 -15.13 3.23
N PRO A 474 -18.41 -16.03 3.28
CA PRO A 474 -17.10 -15.80 2.67
C PRO A 474 -17.15 -15.52 1.16
N ARG A 475 -18.27 -15.79 0.52
CA ARG A 475 -18.51 -15.56 -0.91
C ARG A 475 -19.16 -14.21 -1.21
N ASP A 476 -19.60 -13.48 -0.19
CA ASP A 476 -20.16 -12.14 -0.36
C ASP A 476 -19.10 -11.14 -0.85
N ALA A 477 -19.54 -10.14 -1.61
CA ALA A 477 -18.65 -9.16 -2.23
C ALA A 477 -17.70 -8.47 -1.25
N THR A 478 -18.15 -8.20 -0.02
CA THR A 478 -17.31 -7.60 1.03
C THR A 478 -16.19 -8.53 1.49
N ALA A 479 -16.51 -9.82 1.69
CA ALA A 479 -15.55 -10.83 2.14
C ALA A 479 -14.54 -11.16 1.03
N VAL A 480 -15.01 -11.25 -0.22
CA VAL A 480 -14.15 -11.41 -1.40
C VAL A 480 -13.27 -10.17 -1.60
N GLY A 481 -13.81 -8.97 -1.40
CA GLY A 481 -13.08 -7.71 -1.49
C GLY A 481 -11.89 -7.66 -0.52
N TYR A 482 -12.08 -8.13 0.71
CA TYR A 482 -10.97 -8.27 1.67
C TYR A 482 -9.94 -9.31 1.21
N ALA A 483 -10.38 -10.50 0.77
CA ALA A 483 -9.48 -11.56 0.29
C ALA A 483 -8.61 -11.10 -0.89
N VAL A 484 -9.18 -10.35 -1.83
CA VAL A 484 -8.44 -9.72 -2.93
C VAL A 484 -7.48 -8.64 -2.42
N ALA A 485 -7.93 -7.80 -1.48
CA ALA A 485 -7.11 -6.70 -0.95
C ALA A 485 -5.88 -7.22 -0.21
N VAL A 486 -6.03 -8.24 0.66
CA VAL A 486 -4.90 -8.83 1.39
C VAL A 486 -3.98 -9.60 0.45
N GLY A 487 -4.51 -10.39 -0.49
CA GLY A 487 -3.70 -11.12 -1.46
C GLY A 487 -2.87 -10.17 -2.34
N ASN A 488 -3.47 -9.10 -2.86
CA ASN A 488 -2.76 -8.10 -3.67
C ASN A 488 -1.71 -7.34 -2.86
N ARG A 489 -2.01 -7.02 -1.59
CA ARG A 489 -1.14 -6.18 -0.77
C ARG A 489 -0.01 -6.96 -0.11
N PHE A 490 -0.19 -8.25 0.14
CA PHE A 490 0.72 -9.12 0.88
C PHE A 490 1.06 -10.41 0.12
N GLY A 491 1.35 -10.30 -1.18
CA GLY A 491 2.01 -11.37 -1.93
C GLY A 491 1.27 -12.70 -1.98
N GLY A 492 -0.06 -12.66 -2.11
CA GLY A 492 -0.93 -13.84 -2.25
C GLY A 492 -1.49 -14.40 -0.94
N GLU A 493 -1.20 -13.77 0.20
CA GLU A 493 -1.64 -14.25 1.52
C GLU A 493 -3.16 -14.49 1.60
N SER A 494 -3.53 -15.63 2.19
CA SER A 494 -4.93 -15.96 2.43
C SER A 494 -5.57 -15.06 3.49
N PRO A 495 -6.88 -14.74 3.39
CA PRO A 495 -7.56 -13.97 4.41
C PRO A 495 -7.68 -14.76 5.73
N ALA A 496 -7.67 -14.03 6.84
CA ALA A 496 -7.96 -14.54 8.17
C ALA A 496 -9.08 -13.73 8.82
N LEU A 497 -9.91 -14.37 9.66
CA LEU A 497 -11.06 -13.69 10.28
C LEU A 497 -10.66 -12.47 11.13
N GLY A 498 -9.55 -12.56 11.87
CA GLY A 498 -9.02 -11.45 12.67
C GLY A 498 -8.72 -10.23 11.79
N GLY A 499 -8.04 -10.45 10.66
CA GLY A 499 -7.74 -9.41 9.69
C GLY A 499 -8.98 -8.88 8.97
N PHE A 500 -9.97 -9.72 8.68
CA PHE A 500 -11.22 -9.25 8.08
C PHE A 500 -11.99 -8.30 9.01
N ARG A 501 -12.07 -8.64 10.31
CA ARG A 501 -12.71 -7.77 11.31
C ARG A 501 -11.99 -6.44 11.45
N THR A 502 -10.66 -6.48 11.55
CA THR A 502 -9.89 -5.23 11.60
C THR A 502 -9.98 -4.46 10.31
N TRP A 503 -10.14 -5.09 9.14
CA TRP A 503 -10.36 -4.48 7.81
C TRP A 503 -11.74 -3.82 7.66
N LEU A 504 -12.79 -4.40 8.25
CA LEU A 504 -14.11 -3.79 8.30
C LEU A 504 -14.16 -2.57 9.24
N GLY A 505 -13.40 -2.61 10.34
CA GLY A 505 -13.43 -1.56 11.37
C GLY A 505 -14.62 -1.70 12.34
N ALA A 506 -14.69 -0.81 13.34
CA ALA A 506 -15.62 -0.93 14.47
C ALA A 506 -17.10 -0.69 14.12
N ASP A 507 -17.38 0.01 13.02
CA ASP A 507 -18.75 0.42 12.65
C ASP A 507 -19.55 -0.67 11.93
N HIS A 508 -18.95 -1.83 11.66
CA HIS A 508 -19.60 -2.89 10.91
C HIS A 508 -20.36 -3.85 11.84
N SER A 509 -21.68 -3.94 11.66
CA SER A 509 -22.51 -4.89 12.42
C SER A 509 -22.26 -6.32 11.96
N ALA A 510 -21.97 -7.22 12.90
CA ALA A 510 -21.86 -8.64 12.60
C ALA A 510 -23.24 -9.23 12.24
N GLY A 511 -23.29 -10.06 11.21
CA GLY A 511 -24.51 -10.74 10.79
C GLY A 511 -24.94 -11.88 11.72
N ASP A 512 -25.96 -12.59 11.27
CA ASP A 512 -26.48 -13.77 11.95
C ASP A 512 -25.59 -15.00 11.75
N VAL A 513 -25.60 -15.92 12.72
CA VAL A 513 -24.76 -17.12 12.70
C VAL A 513 -25.34 -18.19 11.78
N GLN A 514 -24.52 -18.72 10.89
CA GLN A 514 -24.80 -19.86 10.02
C GLN A 514 -23.60 -20.82 10.04
N ILE A 515 -23.83 -22.12 9.90
CA ILE A 515 -22.75 -23.09 9.80
C ILE A 515 -22.33 -23.23 8.34
N PHE A 516 -21.04 -23.06 8.11
CA PHE A 516 -20.41 -23.28 6.82
C PHE A 516 -19.54 -24.52 6.89
N ALA A 517 -19.60 -25.35 5.86
CA ALA A 517 -18.63 -26.41 5.64
C ALA A 517 -17.55 -25.87 4.72
N ALA A 518 -16.30 -26.09 5.13
CA ALA A 518 -15.14 -25.88 4.30
C ALA A 518 -14.54 -27.24 3.93
N ALA A 519 -14.26 -27.44 2.66
CA ALA A 519 -13.72 -28.69 2.13
C ALA A 519 -12.64 -28.43 1.11
N GLN A 520 -11.62 -29.29 1.11
CA GLN A 520 -10.58 -29.26 0.09
C GLN A 520 -11.16 -29.66 -1.27
N VAL A 521 -10.81 -28.89 -2.29
CA VAL A 521 -11.10 -29.18 -3.69
C VAL A 521 -9.80 -29.61 -4.34
N ASN A 522 -9.43 -30.87 -4.14
CA ASN A 522 -8.34 -31.46 -4.91
C ASN A 522 -8.88 -31.80 -6.31
N ALA A 523 -8.82 -30.85 -7.24
CA ALA A 523 -8.83 -31.21 -8.66
C ALA A 523 -7.55 -32.00 -8.92
N MET A 524 -7.64 -33.21 -9.50
CA MET A 524 -6.43 -33.94 -9.91
C MET A 524 -5.58 -33.00 -10.76
N PRO A 525 -4.35 -32.64 -10.34
CA PRO A 525 -3.51 -31.78 -11.14
C PRO A 525 -3.19 -32.54 -12.43
N MET A 526 -3.69 -32.06 -13.56
CA MET A 526 -3.25 -32.53 -14.87
C MET A 526 -1.75 -32.22 -15.02
N TYR A 527 -1.02 -33.11 -15.70
CA TYR A 527 0.41 -32.93 -15.89
C TYR A 527 0.68 -31.65 -16.71
N PRO A 528 1.83 -30.97 -16.53
CA PRO A 528 2.15 -29.71 -17.23
C PRO A 528 2.10 -29.76 -18.76
N THR A 529 2.03 -30.97 -19.34
CA THR A 529 1.99 -31.23 -20.78
C THR A 529 0.63 -31.71 -21.29
N GLU A 530 -0.38 -31.82 -20.42
CA GLU A 530 -1.73 -32.22 -20.83
C GLU A 530 -2.51 -31.02 -21.38
N PRO A 531 -3.19 -31.16 -22.52
CA PRO A 531 -3.89 -30.06 -23.16
C PRO A 531 -5.05 -29.57 -22.28
N HIS A 532 -4.95 -28.33 -21.82
CA HIS A 532 -6.04 -27.65 -21.12
C HIS A 532 -7.18 -27.33 -22.09
N ALA A 533 -8.42 -27.43 -21.63
CA ALA A 533 -9.56 -26.88 -22.35
C ALA A 533 -9.34 -25.37 -22.54
N THR A 534 -9.65 -24.86 -23.74
CA THR A 534 -9.48 -23.45 -24.09
C THR A 534 -10.16 -22.56 -23.04
N GLY A 535 -9.38 -21.76 -22.32
CA GLY A 535 -9.87 -20.86 -21.26
C GLY A 535 -9.53 -21.25 -19.82
N MET A 536 -8.82 -22.36 -19.57
CA MET A 536 -8.25 -22.64 -18.23
C MET A 536 -6.86 -22.01 -18.10
N VAL A 537 -6.73 -21.02 -17.23
CA VAL A 537 -5.47 -20.32 -16.94
C VAL A 537 -4.59 -21.20 -16.03
N MET A 538 -3.28 -21.22 -16.30
CA MET A 538 -2.29 -22.06 -15.62
C MET A 538 -1.90 -21.57 -14.22
N ASP A 539 -2.09 -20.29 -13.94
CA ASP A 539 -1.73 -19.70 -12.64
C ASP A 539 -2.83 -20.00 -11.62
N ARG A 540 -2.43 -20.69 -10.55
CA ARG A 540 -3.29 -21.13 -9.43
C ARG A 540 -3.67 -20.00 -8.48
N ASP A 541 -3.38 -18.75 -8.84
CA ASP A 541 -3.65 -17.56 -8.03
C ASP A 541 -5.08 -17.07 -8.23
N TYR A 542 -6.04 -17.78 -7.64
CA TYR A 542 -7.42 -17.30 -7.56
C TYR A 542 -7.52 -16.22 -6.47
N ALA A 543 -7.22 -14.98 -6.85
CA ALA A 543 -7.50 -13.83 -6.00
C ALA A 543 -8.97 -13.86 -5.52
N GLY A 544 -9.18 -13.71 -4.22
CA GLY A 544 -10.52 -13.66 -3.61
C GLY A 544 -11.01 -14.94 -2.93
N GLN A 545 -10.24 -16.04 -2.95
CA GLN A 545 -10.58 -17.25 -2.18
C GLN A 545 -10.23 -17.11 -0.69
N TRP A 546 -11.10 -17.62 0.18
CA TRP A 546 -10.86 -17.63 1.63
C TRP A 546 -10.01 -18.78 2.11
N VAL A 547 -10.09 -19.91 1.40
CA VAL A 547 -9.30 -21.12 1.66
C VAL A 547 -8.75 -21.52 0.30
N PRO A 548 -7.43 -21.36 0.07
CA PRO A 548 -6.79 -21.79 -1.18
C PRO A 548 -7.07 -23.27 -1.43
N ASP A 549 -7.30 -23.64 -2.69
CA ASP A 549 -7.63 -25.01 -3.09
C ASP A 549 -8.84 -25.60 -2.34
N GLY A 550 -9.73 -24.75 -1.83
CA GLY A 550 -10.88 -25.13 -1.03
C GLY A 550 -12.17 -24.41 -1.43
N THR A 551 -13.29 -24.93 -0.95
CA THR A 551 -14.60 -24.27 -1.08
C THR A 551 -15.25 -24.15 0.29
N ILE A 552 -15.99 -23.06 0.48
CA ILE A 552 -16.77 -22.81 1.69
C ILE A 552 -18.22 -22.61 1.28
N VAL A 553 -19.12 -23.43 1.83
CA VAL A 553 -20.55 -23.39 1.51
C VAL A 553 -21.40 -23.43 2.78
N PRO A 554 -22.51 -22.69 2.83
CA PRO A 554 -23.45 -22.78 3.95
C PRO A 554 -24.12 -24.15 3.96
N ILE A 555 -24.18 -24.80 5.12
CA ILE A 555 -24.83 -26.11 5.32
C ILE A 555 -26.03 -26.06 6.26
N THR A 556 -26.29 -24.91 6.87
CA THR A 556 -27.51 -24.66 7.64
C THR A 556 -28.21 -23.41 7.12
N SER A 557 -29.45 -23.18 7.54
CA SER A 557 -30.00 -21.82 7.57
C SER A 557 -29.38 -21.02 8.73
N VAL A 558 -29.74 -19.75 8.85
CA VAL A 558 -29.43 -18.95 10.03
C VAL A 558 -29.90 -19.67 11.31
N LEU A 559 -28.97 -19.88 12.23
CA LEU A 559 -29.24 -20.43 13.55
C LEU A 559 -29.86 -19.33 14.42
N ARG A 560 -31.05 -19.58 14.96
CA ARG A 560 -31.76 -18.65 15.83
C ARG A 560 -31.34 -18.81 17.28
#